data_AF-A0A2N6BBD8-F1
#
_entry.id   AF-A0A2N6BBD8-F1
#
_cell.length_a   1.000
_cell.length_b   1.000
_cell.length_c   1.000
_cell.angle_alpha   90.00
_cell.angle_beta   90.00
_cell.angle_gamma   90.00
#
_symmetry.space_group_name_H-M   'P 1'
#
loop_
_entity.id
_entity.type
_entity.pdbx_description
1 polymer ?
#
loop_
_entity_poly.entity_id
_entity_poly.type
_entity_poly.pdbx_seq_one_letter_code
_entity_poly.pdbx_strand_id
1 'polypeptide(L)'
;MAKAQNSLQNPKLNRDPSIERLRDRRLLREFAYIGGKWCAAGNKAELEVTNPANGAVVGHVPDLGAAEATAAVDAAQKAFAEWRALLPQSRSAHLRAWYETIIDQREDLAILMSLEQGKPLSEARGEIDYAASFVEYFAEEARRPNIESVTSHLPDAEVELWREPVGVAALITPWNFPTAMITRKAAAALAAGCTVVVHPAHETPFSGLVLAELAERAGMPAGVINVVTGRARNIVPAWTADPRVRALSFTGSTDVGKLLYRQCAETVKRIVMELGGHAPLLVFADADLDLAVDEAIKAKFATSGQDCLGANRFLVERPVYDAFCRHFAERAAALSVGPGLENPDIGPLMNESAVAKQEAHVRDALEKGARLLTGGARHEAGP
;
A
#
# COMPACT_ATOMS: atom_id res chain seq x y z
N MET A 1 -7.34 -54.33 -21.48
CA MET A 1 -8.00 -53.41 -20.52
C MET A 1 -6.93 -52.83 -19.61
N ALA A 2 -6.60 -51.55 -19.78
CA ALA A 2 -6.03 -50.69 -18.74
C ALA A 2 -5.93 -49.29 -19.36
N LYS A 3 -6.94 -48.44 -19.14
CA LYS A 3 -6.90 -47.04 -19.51
C LYS A 3 -5.99 -46.33 -18.51
N ALA A 4 -4.90 -45.76 -18.98
CA ALA A 4 -4.15 -44.75 -18.26
C ALA A 4 -5.03 -43.49 -18.16
N GLN A 5 -5.56 -43.21 -16.97
CA GLN A 5 -6.13 -41.90 -16.65
C GLN A 5 -4.96 -40.97 -16.34
N ASN A 6 -4.48 -40.26 -17.36
CA ASN A 6 -3.64 -39.10 -17.18
C ASN A 6 -4.57 -37.95 -16.79
N SER A 7 -4.72 -37.70 -15.48
CA SER A 7 -5.45 -36.53 -14.98
C SER A 7 -4.63 -35.28 -15.31
N LEU A 8 -5.00 -34.61 -16.39
CA LEU A 8 -4.61 -33.21 -16.65
C LEU A 8 -5.12 -32.36 -15.48
N GLN A 9 -4.28 -32.15 -14.47
CA GLN A 9 -4.52 -31.15 -13.44
C GLN A 9 -4.53 -29.79 -14.12
N ASN A 10 -5.70 -29.17 -14.18
CA ASN A 10 -5.86 -27.83 -14.69
C ASN A 10 -5.16 -26.87 -13.70
N PRO A 11 -4.10 -26.14 -14.09
CA PRO A 11 -3.33 -25.28 -13.17
C PRO A 11 -4.18 -24.19 -12.51
N LYS A 12 -5.37 -23.89 -13.05
CA LYS A 12 -6.36 -22.98 -12.43
C LYS A 12 -7.01 -23.52 -11.13
N LEU A 13 -6.75 -24.78 -10.75
CA LEU A 13 -7.36 -25.43 -9.57
C LEU A 13 -6.48 -25.48 -8.32
N ASN A 14 -5.21 -25.04 -8.38
CA ASN A 14 -4.31 -25.09 -7.21
C ASN A 14 -4.22 -23.72 -6.52
N ARG A 15 -5.38 -23.20 -6.09
CA ARG A 15 -5.46 -21.96 -5.30
C ARG A 15 -5.07 -22.23 -3.85
N ASP A 16 -4.58 -21.20 -3.16
CA ASP A 16 -4.38 -21.27 -1.72
C ASP A 16 -5.71 -21.61 -1.04
N PRO A 17 -5.81 -22.76 -0.33
CA PRO A 17 -7.06 -23.21 0.29
C PRO A 17 -7.56 -22.24 1.36
N SER A 18 -6.69 -21.38 1.87
CA SER A 18 -7.03 -20.38 2.89
C SER A 18 -7.95 -19.28 2.37
N ILE A 19 -8.11 -19.13 1.05
CA ILE A 19 -9.11 -18.23 0.45
C ILE A 19 -10.53 -18.63 0.90
N GLU A 20 -10.75 -19.90 1.21
CA GLU A 20 -12.03 -20.40 1.73
C GLU A 20 -12.40 -19.78 3.09
N ARG A 21 -11.46 -19.13 3.78
CA ARG A 21 -11.69 -18.38 5.04
C ARG A 21 -12.41 -17.04 4.83
N LEU A 22 -12.47 -16.51 3.60
CA LEU A 22 -13.21 -15.29 3.30
C LEU A 22 -14.72 -15.54 3.42
N ARG A 23 -15.41 -14.71 4.21
CA ARG A 23 -16.88 -14.79 4.37
C ARG A 23 -17.59 -14.28 3.13
N ASP A 24 -17.12 -13.19 2.55
CA ASP A 24 -17.56 -12.65 1.26
C ASP A 24 -16.48 -12.84 0.18
N ARG A 25 -16.57 -13.96 -0.55
CA ARG A 25 -15.64 -14.29 -1.64
C ARG A 25 -15.67 -13.30 -2.80
N ARG A 26 -16.70 -12.45 -2.91
CA ARG A 26 -16.77 -11.43 -3.97
C ARG A 26 -15.73 -10.32 -3.77
N LEU A 27 -15.14 -10.23 -2.58
CA LEU A 27 -14.05 -9.30 -2.27
C LEU A 27 -12.74 -9.67 -3.01
N LEU A 28 -12.55 -10.95 -3.35
CA LEU A 28 -11.45 -11.38 -4.22
C LEU A 28 -11.81 -11.08 -5.69
N ARG A 29 -11.39 -9.92 -6.17
CA ARG A 29 -11.62 -9.47 -7.55
C ARG A 29 -10.41 -9.77 -8.43
N GLU A 30 -10.60 -10.59 -9.46
CA GLU A 30 -9.57 -10.96 -10.45
C GLU A 30 -9.65 -10.11 -11.73
N PHE A 31 -10.07 -8.85 -11.59
CA PHE A 31 -10.27 -7.89 -12.67
C PHE A 31 -9.80 -6.51 -12.22
N ALA A 32 -9.43 -5.64 -13.15
CA ALA A 32 -9.19 -4.23 -12.86
C ALA A 32 -10.51 -3.45 -12.79
N TYR A 33 -10.53 -2.27 -12.15
CA TYR A 33 -11.73 -1.45 -12.01
C TYR A 33 -11.58 -0.13 -12.75
N ILE A 34 -12.29 0.06 -13.86
CA ILE A 34 -12.18 1.27 -14.70
C ILE A 34 -13.57 1.78 -15.05
N GLY A 35 -13.87 3.02 -14.65
CA GLY A 35 -15.12 3.71 -15.02
C GLY A 35 -16.39 2.99 -14.55
N GLY A 36 -16.37 2.39 -13.36
CA GLY A 36 -17.52 1.64 -12.84
C GLY A 36 -17.68 0.23 -13.42
N LYS A 37 -16.61 -0.34 -14.01
CA LYS A 37 -16.64 -1.66 -14.65
C LYS A 37 -15.42 -2.48 -14.28
N TRP A 38 -15.66 -3.78 -14.09
CA TRP A 38 -14.63 -4.79 -13.90
C TRP A 38 -14.11 -5.27 -15.26
N CYS A 39 -12.84 -5.03 -15.55
CA CYS A 39 -12.21 -5.18 -16.86
C CYS A 39 -11.07 -6.21 -16.84
N ALA A 40 -10.99 -7.02 -17.89
CA ALA A 40 -9.85 -7.88 -18.18
C ALA A 40 -8.90 -7.22 -19.19
N ALA A 41 -7.68 -7.75 -19.36
CA ALA A 41 -6.77 -7.31 -20.40
C ALA A 41 -7.30 -7.73 -21.79
N GLY A 42 -7.25 -6.83 -22.78
CA GLY A 42 -7.74 -7.14 -24.14
C GLY A 42 -7.01 -8.32 -24.81
N ASN A 43 -5.74 -8.54 -24.44
CA ASN A 43 -4.92 -9.66 -24.88
C ASN A 43 -5.00 -10.89 -23.94
N LYS A 44 -5.86 -10.84 -22.91
CA LYS A 44 -6.00 -11.88 -21.86
C LYS A 44 -4.72 -12.15 -21.06
N ALA A 45 -3.77 -11.21 -21.03
CA ALA A 45 -2.60 -11.31 -20.18
C ALA A 45 -2.98 -11.10 -18.70
N GLU A 46 -2.41 -11.93 -17.84
CA GLU A 46 -2.67 -11.94 -16.39
C GLU A 46 -1.33 -12.01 -15.64
N LEU A 47 -1.31 -11.49 -14.42
CA LEU A 47 -0.26 -11.67 -13.44
C LEU A 47 -0.77 -12.58 -12.33
N GLU A 48 0.05 -13.57 -11.99
CA GLU A 48 -0.18 -14.44 -10.84
C GLU A 48 0.20 -13.69 -9.55
N VAL A 49 -0.65 -13.79 -8.54
CA VAL A 49 -0.40 -13.30 -7.18
C VAL A 49 -0.28 -14.51 -6.28
N THR A 50 0.86 -14.66 -5.61
CA THR A 50 1.17 -15.81 -4.77
C THR A 50 1.24 -15.42 -3.30
N ASN A 51 0.92 -16.38 -2.43
CA ASN A 51 1.08 -16.23 -1.00
C ASN A 51 2.58 -16.36 -0.66
N PRO A 52 3.22 -15.32 -0.10
CA PRO A 52 4.66 -15.36 0.15
C PRO A 52 5.04 -16.40 1.19
N ALA A 53 4.11 -16.91 2.02
CA ALA A 53 4.42 -17.92 3.03
C ALA A 53 4.69 -19.32 2.46
N ASN A 54 4.09 -19.66 1.30
CA ASN A 54 4.09 -21.03 0.79
C ASN A 54 4.17 -21.12 -0.76
N GLY A 55 4.15 -19.99 -1.47
CA GLY A 55 4.16 -19.93 -2.93
C GLY A 55 2.85 -20.33 -3.61
N ALA A 56 1.78 -20.65 -2.86
CA ALA A 56 0.49 -21.02 -3.43
C ALA A 56 -0.17 -19.82 -4.10
N VAL A 57 -0.96 -20.06 -5.15
CA VAL A 57 -1.61 -18.99 -5.91
C VAL A 57 -2.82 -18.45 -5.16
N VAL A 58 -2.81 -17.17 -4.83
CA VAL A 58 -4.00 -16.48 -4.27
C VAL A 58 -5.00 -16.20 -5.38
N GLY A 59 -4.53 -15.74 -6.54
CA GLY A 59 -5.37 -15.47 -7.69
C GLY A 59 -4.60 -14.83 -8.83
N HIS A 60 -5.35 -14.32 -9.81
CA HIS A 60 -4.78 -13.63 -10.97
C HIS A 60 -5.38 -12.23 -11.12
N VAL A 61 -4.58 -11.28 -11.58
CA VAL A 61 -5.06 -9.95 -11.97
C VAL A 61 -4.68 -9.63 -13.41
N PRO A 62 -5.43 -8.80 -14.14
CA PRO A 62 -5.07 -8.41 -15.50
C PRO A 62 -3.71 -7.71 -15.56
N ASP A 63 -2.89 -8.07 -16.55
CA ASP A 63 -1.65 -7.35 -16.90
C ASP A 63 -1.97 -6.27 -17.94
N LEU A 64 -2.49 -5.14 -17.46
CA LEU A 64 -2.91 -4.05 -18.34
C LEU A 64 -1.74 -3.22 -18.88
N GLY A 65 -2.00 -2.47 -19.95
CA GLY A 65 -1.02 -1.62 -20.60
C GLY A 65 -1.44 -0.15 -20.67
N ALA A 66 -0.74 0.58 -21.53
CA ALA A 66 -0.92 2.03 -21.69
C ALA A 66 -2.33 2.41 -22.19
N ALA A 67 -2.98 1.55 -22.97
CA ALA A 67 -4.32 1.80 -23.50
C ALA A 67 -5.35 1.83 -22.37
N GLU A 68 -5.35 0.83 -21.48
CA GLU A 68 -6.26 0.80 -20.33
C GLU A 68 -5.88 1.83 -19.27
N ALA A 69 -4.59 2.12 -19.10
CA ALA A 69 -4.13 3.23 -18.27
C ALA A 69 -4.71 4.57 -18.75
N THR A 70 -4.75 4.81 -20.06
CA THR A 70 -5.36 5.99 -20.67
C THR A 70 -6.88 5.99 -20.49
N ALA A 71 -7.53 4.84 -20.71
CA ALA A 71 -8.98 4.70 -20.52
C ALA A 71 -9.41 4.99 -19.07
N ALA A 72 -8.57 4.66 -18.08
CA ALA A 72 -8.81 5.03 -16.68
C ALA A 72 -8.74 6.55 -16.46
N VAL A 73 -7.81 7.24 -17.11
CA VAL A 73 -7.75 8.71 -17.08
C VAL A 73 -8.97 9.32 -17.79
N ASP A 74 -9.42 8.74 -18.91
CA ASP A 74 -10.64 9.18 -19.60
C ASP A 74 -11.87 9.08 -18.69
N ALA A 75 -12.01 7.95 -17.98
CA ALA A 75 -13.09 7.73 -17.03
C ALA A 75 -13.02 8.72 -15.85
N ALA A 76 -11.85 8.93 -15.26
CA ALA A 76 -11.63 9.89 -14.19
C ALA A 76 -11.95 11.32 -14.62
N GLN A 77 -11.44 11.74 -15.78
CA GLN A 77 -11.68 13.07 -16.33
C GLN A 77 -13.18 13.31 -16.62
N LYS A 78 -13.89 12.29 -17.12
CA LYS A 78 -15.33 12.37 -17.37
C LYS A 78 -16.13 12.56 -16.07
N ALA A 79 -15.76 11.84 -15.00
CA ALA A 79 -16.43 11.92 -13.70
C ALA A 79 -16.08 13.21 -12.92
N PHE A 80 -14.95 13.86 -13.24
CA PHE A 80 -14.41 14.96 -12.45
C PHE A 80 -15.37 16.15 -12.29
N ALA A 81 -16.05 16.56 -13.36
CA ALA A 81 -16.93 17.74 -13.33
C ALA A 81 -18.09 17.58 -12.35
N GLU A 82 -18.76 16.42 -12.36
CA GLU A 82 -19.87 16.13 -11.45
C GLU A 82 -19.36 15.92 -10.01
N TRP A 83 -18.25 15.20 -9.83
CA TRP A 83 -17.69 14.93 -8.51
C TRP A 83 -17.22 16.20 -7.79
N ARG A 84 -16.51 17.11 -8.50
CA ARG A 84 -16.05 18.38 -7.91
C ARG A 84 -17.22 19.30 -7.55
N ALA A 85 -18.32 19.23 -8.29
CA ALA A 85 -19.50 20.08 -8.10
C ALA A 85 -20.35 19.66 -6.89
N LEU A 86 -20.15 18.46 -6.35
CA LEU A 86 -20.83 18.04 -5.13
C LEU A 86 -20.55 19.02 -3.98
N LEU A 87 -21.59 19.26 -3.17
CA LEU A 87 -21.44 19.95 -1.90
C LEU A 87 -20.44 19.19 -1.01
N PRO A 88 -19.64 19.90 -0.20
CA PRO A 88 -18.75 19.30 0.79
C PRO A 88 -19.40 18.19 1.64
N GLN A 89 -20.66 18.37 2.06
CA GLN A 89 -21.41 17.43 2.87
C GLN A 89 -21.78 16.15 2.10
N SER A 90 -22.13 16.26 0.82
CA SER A 90 -22.44 15.11 -0.03
C SER A 90 -21.18 14.29 -0.30
N ARG A 91 -20.05 14.96 -0.54
CA ARG A 91 -18.74 14.30 -0.71
C ARG A 91 -18.31 13.58 0.56
N SER A 92 -18.47 14.23 1.71
CA SER A 92 -18.25 13.66 3.05
C SER A 92 -19.09 12.41 3.27
N ALA A 93 -20.37 12.42 2.88
CA ALA A 93 -21.26 11.26 3.02
C ALA A 93 -20.80 10.04 2.20
N HIS A 94 -20.35 10.24 0.96
CA HIS A 94 -19.78 9.14 0.16
C HIS A 94 -18.53 8.53 0.80
N LEU A 95 -17.61 9.37 1.30
CA LEU A 95 -16.41 8.90 1.99
C LEU A 95 -16.75 8.20 3.30
N ARG A 96 -17.72 8.71 4.06
CA ARG A 96 -18.18 8.07 5.29
C ARG A 96 -18.78 6.69 5.01
N ALA A 97 -19.61 6.55 3.99
CA ALA A 97 -20.16 5.26 3.58
C ALA A 97 -19.05 4.29 3.15
N TRP A 98 -18.00 4.78 2.47
CA TRP A 98 -16.84 3.96 2.11
C TRP A 98 -16.03 3.51 3.33
N TYR A 99 -15.85 4.37 4.33
CA TYR A 99 -15.28 3.98 5.62
C TYR A 99 -16.09 2.86 6.28
N GLU A 100 -17.42 2.99 6.33
CA GLU A 100 -18.31 2.01 6.93
C GLU A 100 -18.19 0.65 6.24
N THR A 101 -18.15 0.61 4.90
CA THR A 101 -17.97 -0.66 4.16
C THR A 101 -16.60 -1.30 4.37
N ILE A 102 -15.54 -0.51 4.61
CA ILE A 102 -14.21 -1.03 4.98
C ILE A 102 -14.25 -1.67 6.37
N ILE A 103 -14.81 -0.99 7.36
CA ILE A 103 -14.89 -1.51 8.74
C ILE A 103 -15.77 -2.75 8.81
N ASP A 104 -16.90 -2.77 8.11
CA ASP A 104 -17.80 -3.93 8.07
C ASP A 104 -17.12 -5.19 7.52
N GLN A 105 -16.15 -5.03 6.62
CA GLN A 105 -15.40 -6.11 5.98
C GLN A 105 -14.00 -6.32 6.55
N ARG A 106 -13.69 -5.69 7.68
CA ARG A 106 -12.35 -5.67 8.30
C ARG A 106 -11.66 -7.03 8.36
N GLU A 107 -12.38 -8.07 8.77
CA GLU A 107 -11.80 -9.41 8.93
C GLU A 107 -11.41 -10.04 7.60
N ASP A 108 -12.28 -9.96 6.58
CA ASP A 108 -12.01 -10.53 5.26
C ASP A 108 -10.88 -9.77 4.56
N LEU A 109 -10.83 -8.44 4.74
CA LEU A 109 -9.74 -7.60 4.26
C LEU A 109 -8.40 -7.98 4.89
N ALA A 110 -8.38 -8.22 6.20
CA ALA A 110 -7.16 -8.63 6.91
C ALA A 110 -6.67 -10.02 6.45
N ILE A 111 -7.59 -10.97 6.24
CA ILE A 111 -7.25 -12.29 5.69
C ILE A 111 -6.65 -12.15 4.29
N LEU A 112 -7.30 -11.39 3.40
CA LEU A 112 -6.84 -11.17 2.03
C LEU A 112 -5.46 -10.50 1.98
N MET A 113 -5.26 -9.46 2.78
CA MET A 113 -3.97 -8.78 2.91
C MET A 113 -2.88 -9.72 3.43
N SER A 114 -3.17 -10.50 4.47
CA SER A 114 -2.20 -11.46 5.03
C SER A 114 -1.84 -12.54 4.00
N LEU A 115 -2.79 -12.94 3.15
CA LEU A 115 -2.56 -13.91 2.08
C LEU A 115 -1.65 -13.39 0.97
N GLU A 116 -1.85 -12.16 0.49
CA GLU A 116 -1.02 -11.64 -0.62
C GLU A 116 0.29 -10.99 -0.15
N GLN A 117 0.32 -10.41 1.06
CA GLN A 117 1.48 -9.66 1.56
C GLN A 117 2.32 -10.45 2.58
N GLY A 118 1.69 -11.31 3.38
CA GLY A 118 2.38 -12.18 4.34
C GLY A 118 2.41 -11.69 5.80
N LYS A 119 2.05 -10.45 6.11
CA LYS A 119 2.09 -9.96 7.50
C LYS A 119 1.16 -10.75 8.45
N PRO A 120 1.48 -10.81 9.75
CA PRO A 120 0.61 -11.41 10.75
C PRO A 120 -0.81 -10.86 10.70
N LEU A 121 -1.81 -11.72 10.92
CA LEU A 121 -3.22 -11.34 10.82
C LEU A 121 -3.61 -10.21 11.78
N SER A 122 -2.99 -10.11 12.95
CA SER A 122 -3.17 -9.00 13.90
C SER A 122 -2.64 -7.68 13.35
N GLU A 123 -1.48 -7.66 12.69
CA GLU A 123 -0.98 -6.47 12.01
C GLU A 123 -1.85 -6.09 10.81
N ALA A 124 -2.31 -7.07 10.02
CA ALA A 124 -3.21 -6.81 8.89
C ALA A 124 -4.51 -6.13 9.37
N ARG A 125 -5.10 -6.62 10.46
CA ARG A 125 -6.25 -5.98 11.11
C ARG A 125 -5.95 -4.54 11.54
N GLY A 126 -4.78 -4.32 12.17
CA GLY A 126 -4.33 -2.99 12.54
C GLY A 126 -4.15 -2.05 11.34
N GLU A 127 -3.63 -2.57 10.22
CA GLU A 127 -3.56 -1.80 8.98
C GLU A 127 -4.95 -1.46 8.43
N ILE A 128 -5.91 -2.38 8.46
CA ILE A 128 -7.27 -2.06 7.97
C ILE A 128 -7.90 -0.94 8.81
N ASP A 129 -7.76 -0.99 10.13
CA ASP A 129 -8.24 0.08 11.02
C ASP A 129 -7.52 1.41 10.72
N TYR A 130 -6.20 1.38 10.55
CA TYR A 130 -5.40 2.54 10.17
C TYR A 130 -5.79 3.09 8.79
N ALA A 131 -5.99 2.23 7.81
CA ALA A 131 -6.39 2.58 6.46
C ALA A 131 -7.77 3.25 6.46
N ALA A 132 -8.73 2.69 7.20
CA ALA A 132 -10.08 3.23 7.35
C ALA A 132 -10.04 4.61 8.04
N SER A 133 -9.17 4.80 9.03
CA SER A 133 -9.04 6.09 9.74
C SER A 133 -8.71 7.27 8.82
N PHE A 134 -7.95 7.05 7.74
CA PHE A 134 -7.73 8.10 6.72
C PHE A 134 -9.01 8.46 5.98
N VAL A 135 -9.83 7.47 5.65
CA VAL A 135 -11.10 7.69 4.96
C VAL A 135 -12.05 8.49 5.85
N GLU A 136 -12.17 8.12 7.12
CA GLU A 136 -12.95 8.85 8.12
C GLU A 136 -12.44 10.28 8.29
N TYR A 137 -11.14 10.45 8.55
CA TYR A 137 -10.52 11.76 8.73
C TYR A 137 -10.79 12.68 7.53
N PHE A 138 -10.52 12.21 6.31
CA PHE A 138 -10.73 13.03 5.11
C PHE A 138 -12.22 13.20 4.73
N ALA A 139 -13.10 12.28 5.14
CA ALA A 139 -14.55 12.50 5.04
C ALA A 139 -14.95 13.74 5.84
N GLU A 140 -14.37 13.95 7.02
CA GLU A 140 -14.63 15.15 7.81
C GLU A 140 -13.95 16.40 7.22
N GLU A 141 -12.68 16.28 6.81
CA GLU A 141 -11.93 17.39 6.22
C GLU A 141 -12.53 17.90 4.90
N ALA A 142 -13.29 17.06 4.19
CA ALA A 142 -14.05 17.47 3.01
C ALA A 142 -14.98 18.68 3.29
N ARG A 143 -15.40 18.87 4.55
CA ARG A 143 -16.29 19.95 5.01
C ARG A 143 -15.58 21.21 5.49
N ARG A 144 -14.24 21.20 5.54
CA ARG A 144 -13.41 22.29 6.09
C ARG A 144 -12.47 22.99 5.08
N PRO A 145 -12.74 23.04 3.75
CA PRO A 145 -11.97 23.91 2.87
C PRO A 145 -12.38 25.37 3.12
N ASN A 146 -11.79 25.99 4.13
CA ASN A 146 -12.09 27.37 4.50
C ASN A 146 -11.49 28.36 3.50
N ILE A 147 -12.23 29.42 3.20
CA ILE A 147 -11.73 30.60 2.48
C ILE A 147 -10.93 31.44 3.47
N GLU A 148 -9.78 31.95 3.02
CA GLU A 148 -8.94 32.84 3.81
C GLU A 148 -9.03 34.26 3.23
N SER A 149 -9.41 35.23 4.07
CA SER A 149 -9.34 36.66 3.71
C SER A 149 -7.95 37.20 4.05
N VAL A 150 -7.35 37.96 3.13
CA VAL A 150 -6.01 38.53 3.26
C VAL A 150 -6.11 40.06 3.18
N THR A 151 -5.35 40.76 4.02
CA THR A 151 -5.30 42.23 3.98
C THR A 151 -4.76 42.69 2.63
N SER A 152 -5.54 43.52 1.94
CA SER A 152 -5.12 44.10 0.67
C SER A 152 -3.97 45.09 0.87
N HIS A 153 -3.03 45.08 -0.07
CA HIS A 153 -1.98 46.09 -0.19
C HIS A 153 -2.42 47.28 -1.07
N LEU A 154 -3.62 47.20 -1.67
CA LEU A 154 -4.23 48.25 -2.49
C LEU A 154 -5.44 48.84 -1.76
N PRO A 155 -5.65 50.17 -1.83
CA PRO A 155 -6.70 50.86 -1.08
C PRO A 155 -8.13 50.53 -1.54
N ASP A 156 -8.28 49.93 -2.72
CA ASP A 156 -9.53 49.70 -3.43
C ASP A 156 -9.69 48.25 -3.91
N ALA A 157 -9.02 47.30 -3.24
CA ALA A 157 -9.14 45.87 -3.56
C ALA A 157 -9.37 45.00 -2.32
N GLU A 158 -10.04 43.87 -2.51
CA GLU A 158 -10.15 42.78 -1.56
C GLU A 158 -9.33 41.58 -2.07
N VAL A 159 -8.77 40.80 -1.14
CA VAL A 159 -7.98 39.61 -1.48
C VAL A 159 -8.52 38.41 -0.71
N GLU A 160 -8.88 37.37 -1.45
CA GLU A 160 -9.35 36.10 -0.90
C GLU A 160 -8.56 34.92 -1.50
N LEU A 161 -8.33 33.88 -0.70
CA LEU A 161 -7.74 32.63 -1.15
C LEU A 161 -8.76 31.50 -1.11
N TRP A 162 -8.92 30.87 -2.28
CA TRP A 162 -9.79 29.74 -2.50
C TRP A 162 -8.95 28.50 -2.81
N ARG A 163 -9.37 27.33 -2.30
CA ARG A 163 -8.71 26.05 -2.59
C ARG A 163 -9.63 25.20 -3.45
N GLU A 164 -9.16 24.84 -4.64
CA GLU A 164 -9.89 24.01 -5.59
C GLU A 164 -9.18 22.66 -5.84
N PRO A 165 -9.94 21.60 -6.20
CA PRO A 165 -9.33 20.32 -6.59
C PRO A 165 -8.46 20.48 -7.84
N VAL A 166 -7.30 19.83 -7.82
CA VAL A 166 -6.32 19.93 -8.91
C VAL A 166 -6.74 19.24 -10.20
N GLY A 167 -7.68 18.28 -10.16
CA GLY A 167 -8.10 17.47 -11.31
C GLY A 167 -7.96 15.98 -11.07
N VAL A 168 -7.55 15.23 -12.11
CA VAL A 168 -7.24 13.80 -11.98
C VAL A 168 -5.90 13.61 -11.26
N ALA A 169 -5.89 12.77 -10.23
CA ALA A 169 -4.70 12.42 -9.46
C ALA A 169 -4.31 10.95 -9.71
N ALA A 170 -3.05 10.71 -10.09
CA ALA A 170 -2.48 9.38 -10.23
C ALA A 170 -1.80 8.93 -8.92
N LEU A 171 -2.19 7.77 -8.40
CA LEU A 171 -1.74 7.23 -7.13
C LEU A 171 -0.99 5.92 -7.38
N ILE A 172 0.31 5.89 -7.11
CA ILE A 172 1.14 4.68 -7.26
C ILE A 172 1.58 4.22 -5.87
N THR A 173 1.22 3.00 -5.48
CA THR A 173 1.37 2.51 -4.10
C THR A 173 2.21 1.24 -4.00
N PRO A 174 3.00 1.08 -2.92
CA PRO A 174 3.86 -0.08 -2.70
C PRO A 174 3.07 -1.25 -2.09
N TRP A 175 3.76 -2.37 -1.89
CA TRP A 175 3.18 -3.61 -1.37
C TRP A 175 3.19 -3.75 0.16
N ASN A 176 3.99 -2.97 0.89
CA ASN A 176 4.20 -3.20 2.31
C ASN A 176 3.00 -2.81 3.19
N PHE A 177 2.26 -1.78 2.80
CA PHE A 177 0.99 -1.37 3.41
C PHE A 177 -0.06 -1.21 2.30
N PRO A 178 -0.55 -2.33 1.74
CA PRO A 178 -1.24 -2.34 0.46
C PRO A 178 -2.63 -1.71 0.51
N THR A 179 -3.26 -1.58 1.69
CA THR A 179 -4.53 -0.87 1.88
C THR A 179 -4.29 0.56 2.33
N ALA A 180 -3.47 0.77 3.38
CA ALA A 180 -3.30 2.09 3.99
C ALA A 180 -2.61 3.09 3.04
N MET A 181 -1.69 2.64 2.18
CA MET A 181 -1.07 3.52 1.19
C MET A 181 -2.05 4.05 0.15
N ILE A 182 -3.09 3.29 -0.16
CA ILE A 182 -4.15 3.69 -1.09
C ILE A 182 -5.07 4.69 -0.39
N THR A 183 -5.63 4.34 0.78
CA THR A 183 -6.62 5.21 1.45
C THR A 183 -6.01 6.54 1.88
N ARG A 184 -4.76 6.56 2.37
CA ARG A 184 -4.03 7.79 2.73
C ARG A 184 -3.91 8.78 1.57
N LYS A 185 -3.88 8.30 0.33
CA LYS A 185 -3.80 9.12 -0.89
C LYS A 185 -5.18 9.41 -1.49
N ALA A 186 -5.98 8.35 -1.66
CA ALA A 186 -7.27 8.41 -2.32
C ALA A 186 -8.27 9.22 -1.50
N ALA A 187 -8.37 9.00 -0.19
CA ALA A 187 -9.32 9.73 0.65
C ALA A 187 -9.06 11.24 0.62
N ALA A 188 -7.80 11.66 0.72
CA ALA A 188 -7.41 13.08 0.62
C ALA A 188 -7.80 13.70 -0.73
N ALA A 189 -7.47 13.02 -1.83
CA ALA A 189 -7.77 13.49 -3.17
C ALA A 189 -9.28 13.58 -3.42
N LEU A 190 -10.00 12.52 -3.07
CA LEU A 190 -11.45 12.44 -3.20
C LEU A 190 -12.16 13.51 -2.37
N ALA A 191 -11.75 13.72 -1.11
CA ALA A 191 -12.29 14.75 -0.22
C ALA A 191 -12.13 16.17 -0.76
N ALA A 192 -10.96 16.45 -1.36
CA ALA A 192 -10.70 17.72 -2.02
C ALA A 192 -11.55 17.93 -3.29
N GLY A 193 -12.20 16.89 -3.82
CA GLY A 193 -13.00 16.94 -5.05
C GLY A 193 -12.26 16.45 -6.29
N CYS A 194 -11.10 15.81 -6.15
CA CYS A 194 -10.38 15.18 -7.26
C CYS A 194 -10.96 13.79 -7.57
N THR A 195 -10.71 13.28 -8.77
CA THR A 195 -10.90 11.87 -9.14
C THR A 195 -9.55 11.17 -9.20
N VAL A 196 -9.52 9.86 -8.98
CA VAL A 196 -8.25 9.12 -8.83
C VAL A 196 -8.11 7.97 -9.81
N VAL A 197 -6.88 7.77 -10.30
CA VAL A 197 -6.42 6.54 -10.95
C VAL A 197 -5.33 5.92 -10.07
N VAL A 198 -5.51 4.67 -9.68
CA VAL A 198 -4.67 3.98 -8.69
C VAL A 198 -3.96 2.81 -9.35
N HIS A 199 -2.65 2.72 -9.14
CA HIS A 199 -1.83 1.57 -9.51
C HIS A 199 -1.24 0.94 -8.25
N PRO A 200 -1.85 -0.14 -7.72
CA PRO A 200 -1.27 -0.90 -6.63
C PRO A 200 -0.06 -1.71 -7.12
N ALA A 201 0.82 -2.08 -6.18
CA ALA A 201 1.92 -2.99 -6.45
C ALA A 201 1.40 -4.34 -6.96
N HIS A 202 2.07 -4.91 -7.96
CA HIS A 202 1.66 -6.17 -8.58
C HIS A 202 1.75 -7.37 -7.64
N GLU A 203 2.52 -7.27 -6.56
CA GLU A 203 2.62 -8.28 -5.51
C GLU A 203 1.39 -8.34 -4.61
N THR A 204 0.68 -7.22 -4.43
CA THR A 204 -0.46 -7.10 -3.49
C THR A 204 -1.65 -6.32 -4.09
N PRO A 205 -2.10 -6.68 -5.30
CA PRO A 205 -3.10 -5.88 -6.00
C PRO A 205 -4.51 -6.05 -5.42
N PHE A 206 -4.81 -7.15 -4.72
CA PHE A 206 -6.18 -7.44 -4.28
C PHE A 206 -6.63 -6.48 -3.18
N SER A 207 -5.74 -6.03 -2.30
CA SER A 207 -6.01 -4.96 -1.33
C SER A 207 -6.43 -3.65 -2.00
N GLY A 208 -5.93 -3.35 -3.21
CA GLY A 208 -6.38 -2.18 -3.97
C GLY A 208 -7.69 -2.41 -4.69
N LEU A 209 -7.90 -3.60 -5.26
CA LEU A 209 -9.13 -3.95 -5.97
C LEU A 209 -10.33 -4.04 -5.02
N VAL A 210 -10.14 -4.62 -3.83
CA VAL A 210 -11.22 -4.70 -2.84
C VAL A 210 -11.65 -3.32 -2.35
N LEU A 211 -10.73 -2.35 -2.25
CA LEU A 211 -11.09 -0.96 -1.94
C LEU A 211 -12.00 -0.33 -3.00
N ALA A 212 -11.82 -0.67 -4.28
CA ALA A 212 -12.71 -0.24 -5.36
C ALA A 212 -14.09 -0.92 -5.29
N GLU A 213 -14.12 -2.23 -5.00
CA GLU A 213 -15.37 -2.96 -4.73
C GLU A 213 -16.15 -2.33 -3.58
N LEU A 214 -15.48 -1.99 -2.48
CA LEU A 214 -16.12 -1.37 -1.32
C LEU A 214 -16.56 0.07 -1.58
N ALA A 215 -15.84 0.81 -2.43
CA ALA A 215 -16.25 2.14 -2.89
C ALA A 215 -17.51 2.05 -3.77
N GLU A 216 -17.57 1.07 -4.68
CA GLU A 216 -18.76 0.80 -5.49
C GLU A 216 -19.98 0.46 -4.63
N ARG A 217 -19.81 -0.40 -3.62
CA ARG A 217 -20.86 -0.73 -2.65
C ARG A 217 -21.31 0.47 -1.82
N ALA A 218 -20.40 1.40 -1.53
CA ALA A 218 -20.70 2.66 -0.85
C ALA A 218 -21.36 3.71 -1.76
N GLY A 219 -21.64 3.38 -3.04
CA GLY A 219 -22.29 4.27 -3.98
C GLY A 219 -21.36 5.36 -4.53
N MET A 220 -20.04 5.14 -4.54
CA MET A 220 -19.10 6.03 -5.18
C MET A 220 -19.40 6.11 -6.70
N PRO A 221 -19.53 7.31 -7.29
CA PRO A 221 -19.86 7.42 -8.71
C PRO A 221 -18.81 6.78 -9.63
N ALA A 222 -19.27 6.20 -10.74
CA ALA A 222 -18.42 5.54 -11.72
C ALA A 222 -17.32 6.49 -12.24
N GLY A 223 -16.06 6.04 -12.20
CA GLY A 223 -14.90 6.82 -12.65
C GLY A 223 -14.28 7.72 -11.60
N VAL A 224 -14.92 7.92 -10.44
CA VAL A 224 -14.31 8.70 -9.34
C VAL A 224 -13.09 8.00 -8.75
N ILE A 225 -13.17 6.67 -8.62
CA ILE A 225 -12.05 5.78 -8.30
C ILE A 225 -11.86 4.77 -9.44
N ASN A 226 -10.61 4.58 -9.85
CA ASN A 226 -10.22 3.60 -10.87
C ASN A 226 -8.96 2.89 -10.39
N VAL A 227 -8.89 1.57 -10.52
CA VAL A 227 -7.74 0.75 -10.11
C VAL A 227 -7.25 -0.05 -11.32
N VAL A 228 -6.02 0.22 -11.73
CA VAL A 228 -5.38 -0.38 -12.92
C VAL A 228 -4.24 -1.28 -12.46
N THR A 229 -4.39 -2.59 -12.69
CA THR A 229 -3.38 -3.61 -12.38
C THR A 229 -2.47 -3.88 -13.58
N GLY A 230 -1.26 -4.36 -13.31
CA GLY A 230 -0.28 -4.76 -14.32
C GLY A 230 1.13 -4.38 -13.91
N ARG A 231 2.08 -4.40 -14.85
CA ARG A 231 3.44 -3.96 -14.55
C ARG A 231 3.56 -2.44 -14.64
N ALA A 232 4.07 -1.79 -13.60
CA ALA A 232 4.20 -0.33 -13.51
C ALA A 232 4.83 0.33 -14.76
N ARG A 233 5.86 -0.30 -15.35
CA ARG A 233 6.53 0.18 -16.57
C ARG A 233 5.62 0.28 -17.80
N ASN A 234 4.49 -0.42 -17.82
CA ASN A 234 3.52 -0.42 -18.92
C ASN A 234 2.36 0.57 -18.68
N ILE A 235 2.14 0.99 -17.43
CA ILE A 235 0.98 1.79 -17.01
C ILE A 235 1.38 3.22 -16.71
N VAL A 236 2.34 3.39 -15.79
CA VAL A 236 2.68 4.70 -15.21
C VAL A 236 3.20 5.71 -16.23
N PRO A 237 3.99 5.34 -17.27
CA PRO A 237 4.42 6.29 -18.28
C PRO A 237 3.27 7.02 -18.97
N ALA A 238 2.15 6.34 -19.23
CA ALA A 238 0.96 6.95 -19.84
C ALA A 238 0.39 8.06 -18.94
N TRP A 239 0.34 7.84 -17.63
CA TRP A 239 -0.13 8.84 -16.66
C TRP A 239 0.84 10.00 -16.48
N THR A 240 2.14 9.74 -16.47
CA THR A 240 3.15 10.81 -16.35
C THR A 240 3.18 11.71 -17.59
N ALA A 241 2.85 11.18 -18.77
CA ALA A 241 2.80 11.94 -20.01
C ALA A 241 1.46 12.67 -20.23
N ASP A 242 0.35 12.19 -19.67
CA ASP A 242 -0.98 12.76 -19.92
C ASP A 242 -1.19 14.07 -19.14
N PRO A 243 -1.41 15.23 -19.81
CA PRO A 243 -1.56 16.53 -19.15
C PRO A 243 -2.85 16.67 -18.31
N ARG A 244 -3.82 15.76 -18.46
CA ARG A 244 -5.05 15.70 -17.65
C ARG A 244 -4.79 15.14 -16.25
N VAL A 245 -3.74 14.33 -16.09
CA VAL A 245 -3.23 13.96 -14.78
C VAL A 245 -2.46 15.16 -14.22
N ARG A 246 -3.03 15.83 -13.23
CA ARG A 246 -2.53 17.10 -12.67
C ARG A 246 -1.75 16.92 -11.37
N ALA A 247 -1.93 15.78 -10.72
CA ALA A 247 -1.14 15.39 -9.56
C ALA A 247 -0.71 13.92 -9.65
N LEU A 248 0.49 13.64 -9.13
CA LEU A 248 1.00 12.29 -8.94
C LEU A 248 1.45 12.13 -7.48
N SER A 249 0.94 11.10 -6.81
CA SER A 249 1.37 10.72 -5.48
C SER A 249 1.98 9.32 -5.53
N PHE A 250 3.25 9.20 -5.14
CA PHE A 250 3.98 7.94 -5.16
C PHE A 250 4.54 7.64 -3.78
N THR A 251 4.48 6.36 -3.41
CA THR A 251 5.23 5.82 -2.28
C THR A 251 6.04 4.62 -2.77
N GLY A 252 7.33 4.59 -2.49
CA GLY A 252 8.21 3.50 -2.92
C GLY A 252 9.69 3.86 -2.90
N SER A 253 10.49 3.25 -3.78
CA SER A 253 11.94 3.45 -3.76
C SER A 253 12.34 4.85 -4.24
N THR A 254 13.43 5.37 -3.68
CA THR A 254 13.98 6.69 -4.06
C THR A 254 14.36 6.75 -5.54
N ASP A 255 14.85 5.65 -6.13
CA ASP A 255 15.25 5.61 -7.53
C ASP A 255 14.05 5.68 -8.49
N VAL A 256 12.95 5.01 -8.17
CA VAL A 256 11.69 5.15 -8.91
C VAL A 256 11.12 6.56 -8.70
N GLY A 257 11.19 7.11 -7.49
CA GLY A 257 10.78 8.50 -7.22
C GLY A 257 11.52 9.51 -8.11
N LYS A 258 12.84 9.38 -8.26
CA LYS A 258 13.65 10.21 -9.17
C LYS A 258 13.27 10.03 -10.65
N LEU A 259 12.93 8.81 -11.07
CA LEU A 259 12.42 8.54 -12.41
C LEU A 259 11.09 9.26 -12.66
N LEU A 260 10.12 9.06 -11.77
CA LEU A 260 8.79 9.65 -11.86
C LEU A 260 8.83 11.18 -11.80
N TYR A 261 9.71 11.75 -10.97
CA TYR A 261 9.93 13.20 -10.90
C TYR A 261 10.37 13.76 -12.26
N ARG A 262 11.32 13.11 -12.94
CA ARG A 262 11.76 13.50 -14.29
C ARG A 262 10.63 13.36 -15.31
N GLN A 263 9.88 12.26 -15.28
CA GLN A 263 8.77 12.03 -16.21
C GLN A 263 7.63 13.06 -16.04
N CYS A 264 7.39 13.54 -14.82
CA CYS A 264 6.35 14.54 -14.55
C CYS A 264 6.74 15.97 -14.92
N ALA A 265 8.02 16.25 -15.18
CA ALA A 265 8.51 17.59 -15.46
C ALA A 265 7.90 18.20 -16.74
N GLU A 266 7.68 17.39 -17.78
CA GLU A 266 7.12 17.82 -19.07
C GLU A 266 5.72 18.44 -18.97
N THR A 267 4.97 18.12 -17.92
CA THR A 267 3.60 18.64 -17.71
C THR A 267 3.46 19.39 -16.39
N VAL A 268 4.56 19.63 -15.68
CA VAL A 268 4.65 20.40 -14.43
C VAL A 268 3.58 19.94 -13.41
N LYS A 269 3.41 18.63 -13.27
CA LYS A 269 2.41 18.07 -12.34
C LYS A 269 2.76 18.40 -10.90
N ARG A 270 1.75 18.48 -10.02
CA ARG A 270 1.98 18.46 -8.57
C ARG A 270 2.44 17.06 -8.17
N ILE A 271 3.55 16.96 -7.43
CA ILE A 271 4.13 15.67 -7.05
C ILE A 271 4.19 15.56 -5.53
N VAL A 272 3.76 14.42 -5.00
CA VAL A 272 3.90 14.03 -3.59
C VAL A 272 4.68 12.72 -3.54
N MET A 273 5.81 12.70 -2.83
CA MET A 273 6.74 11.58 -2.80
C MET A 273 7.06 11.14 -1.37
N GLU A 274 6.76 9.88 -1.06
CA GLU A 274 7.18 9.22 0.18
C GLU A 274 8.20 8.13 -0.21
N LEU A 275 9.47 8.33 0.12
CA LEU A 275 10.58 7.53 -0.44
C LEU A 275 11.32 6.71 0.64
N GLY A 276 12.49 6.19 0.30
CA GLY A 276 13.28 5.36 1.21
C GLY A 276 13.81 6.14 2.42
N GLY A 277 13.62 5.56 3.61
CA GLY A 277 14.20 6.04 4.86
C GLY A 277 15.46 5.27 5.28
N HIS A 278 16.19 5.84 6.25
CA HIS A 278 17.32 5.17 6.93
C HIS A 278 17.34 5.54 8.42
N ALA A 279 16.23 5.20 9.10
CA ALA A 279 15.89 5.69 10.43
C ALA A 279 16.93 5.30 11.49
N PRO A 280 17.56 6.28 12.18
CA PRO A 280 18.35 6.02 13.37
C PRO A 280 17.43 5.88 14.60
N LEU A 281 17.70 4.90 15.44
CA LEU A 281 17.13 4.76 16.79
C LEU A 281 18.26 5.02 17.79
N LEU A 282 18.10 6.05 18.63
CA LEU A 282 19.11 6.49 19.58
C LEU A 282 18.71 6.08 21.00
N VAL A 283 19.65 5.49 21.74
CA VAL A 283 19.48 5.12 23.16
C VAL A 283 20.59 5.76 23.97
N PHE A 284 20.23 6.71 24.81
CA PHE A 284 21.15 7.38 25.73
C PHE A 284 21.25 6.63 27.07
N ALA A 285 22.30 6.89 27.84
CA ALA A 285 22.60 6.19 29.09
C ALA A 285 21.57 6.44 30.20
N ASP A 286 20.78 7.51 30.10
CA ASP A 286 19.68 7.86 30.99
C ASP A 286 18.31 7.35 30.54
N ALA A 287 18.23 6.63 29.41
CA ALA A 287 17.00 6.02 28.95
C ALA A 287 16.58 4.87 29.88
N ASP A 288 15.27 4.69 30.04
CA ASP A 288 14.72 3.44 30.56
C ASP A 288 15.06 2.32 29.57
N LEU A 289 15.99 1.45 29.97
CA LEU A 289 16.57 0.46 29.08
C LEU A 289 15.55 -0.58 28.63
N ASP A 290 14.69 -1.06 29.52
CA ASP A 290 13.72 -2.10 29.15
C ASP A 290 12.65 -1.53 28.21
N LEU A 291 12.16 -0.32 28.49
CA LEU A 291 11.27 0.38 27.57
C LEU A 291 11.94 0.63 26.21
N ALA A 292 13.20 1.10 26.21
CA ALA A 292 13.94 1.36 24.98
C ALA A 292 14.11 0.10 24.12
N VAL A 293 14.35 -1.06 24.76
CA VAL A 293 14.47 -2.33 24.05
C VAL A 293 13.10 -2.79 23.52
N ASP A 294 12.03 -2.67 24.30
CA ASP A 294 10.68 -3.06 23.85
C ASP A 294 10.21 -2.22 22.64
N GLU A 295 10.43 -0.90 22.69
CA GLU A 295 10.13 -0.02 21.55
C GLU A 295 11.05 -0.27 20.36
N ALA A 296 12.32 -0.63 20.59
CA ALA A 296 13.25 -1.04 19.55
C ALA A 296 12.79 -2.31 18.82
N ILE A 297 12.23 -3.29 19.53
CA ILE A 297 11.67 -4.51 18.94
C ILE A 297 10.48 -4.14 18.04
N LYS A 298 9.52 -3.36 18.57
CA LYS A 298 8.34 -2.90 17.80
C LYS A 298 8.76 -2.13 16.54
N ALA A 299 9.63 -1.14 16.69
CA ALA A 299 10.08 -0.30 15.58
C ALA A 299 10.91 -1.07 14.54
N LYS A 300 11.56 -2.17 14.92
CA LYS A 300 12.38 -2.96 14.01
C LYS A 300 11.60 -4.02 13.25
N PHE A 301 10.71 -4.72 13.94
CA PHE A 301 10.13 -5.97 13.48
C PHE A 301 8.68 -5.85 13.02
N ALA A 302 8.01 -4.70 13.23
CA ALA A 302 6.70 -4.44 12.63
C ALA A 302 6.71 -4.72 11.12
N THR A 303 5.72 -5.48 10.64
CA THR A 303 5.60 -5.95 9.25
C THR A 303 6.87 -6.65 8.77
N SER A 304 7.45 -7.47 9.65
CA SER A 304 8.71 -8.19 9.44
C SER A 304 9.89 -7.26 9.08
N GLY A 305 9.86 -6.02 9.54
CA GLY A 305 10.85 -4.98 9.23
C GLY A 305 10.76 -4.39 7.82
N GLN A 306 9.63 -4.58 7.14
CA GLN A 306 9.36 -4.09 5.78
C GLN A 306 8.62 -2.73 5.77
N ASP A 307 8.90 -1.89 6.77
CA ASP A 307 8.33 -0.56 6.93
C ASP A 307 9.34 0.53 6.53
N CYS A 308 8.88 1.60 5.86
CA CYS A 308 9.70 2.77 5.55
C CYS A 308 10.13 3.55 6.81
N LEU A 309 9.37 3.43 7.90
CA LEU A 309 9.68 4.01 9.21
C LEU A 309 10.52 3.07 10.10
N GLY A 310 10.76 1.83 9.65
CA GLY A 310 11.42 0.80 10.45
C GLY A 310 12.83 1.21 10.89
N ALA A 311 13.17 0.90 12.15
CA ALA A 311 14.50 1.18 12.69
C ALA A 311 15.59 0.47 11.88
N ASN A 312 16.56 1.24 11.35
CA ASN A 312 17.58 0.69 10.45
C ASN A 312 19.01 0.84 10.99
N ARG A 313 19.26 1.80 11.88
CA ARG A 313 20.54 1.96 12.57
C ARG A 313 20.31 2.21 14.05
N PHE A 314 20.88 1.37 14.91
CA PHE A 314 20.82 1.53 16.36
C PHE A 314 22.09 2.23 16.84
N LEU A 315 21.93 3.38 17.47
CA LEU A 315 23.01 4.18 18.03
C LEU A 315 22.83 4.21 19.56
N VAL A 316 23.59 3.36 20.25
CA VAL A 316 23.45 3.15 21.69
C VAL A 316 24.66 3.72 22.42
N GLU A 317 24.42 4.53 23.45
CA GLU A 317 25.49 5.13 24.22
C GLU A 317 26.31 4.07 24.97
N ARG A 318 27.63 4.28 25.01
CA ARG A 318 28.60 3.30 25.49
C ARG A 318 28.29 2.69 26.87
N PRO A 319 27.82 3.43 27.89
CA PRO A 319 27.53 2.87 29.21
C PRO A 319 26.44 1.78 29.22
N VAL A 320 25.50 1.83 28.28
CA VAL A 320 24.34 0.91 28.21
C VAL A 320 24.42 -0.06 27.02
N TYR A 321 25.45 0.05 26.17
CA TYR A 321 25.60 -0.72 24.92
C TYR A 321 25.49 -2.23 25.11
N ASP A 322 26.32 -2.82 25.98
CA ASP A 322 26.36 -4.28 26.14
C ASP A 322 25.04 -4.83 26.72
N ALA A 323 24.43 -4.10 27.65
CA ALA A 323 23.15 -4.48 28.23
C ALA A 323 22.02 -4.40 27.19
N PHE A 324 21.95 -3.33 26.41
CA PHE A 324 21.01 -3.19 25.30
C PHE A 324 21.17 -4.33 24.29
N CYS A 325 22.39 -4.59 23.81
CA CYS A 325 22.65 -5.63 22.83
C CYS A 325 22.18 -7.01 23.30
N ARG A 326 22.43 -7.36 24.57
CA ARG A 326 21.98 -8.62 25.16
C ARG A 326 20.45 -8.68 25.23
N HIS A 327 19.82 -7.66 25.82
CA HIS A 327 18.37 -7.62 26.04
C HIS A 327 17.59 -7.60 24.70
N PHE A 328 18.11 -6.89 23.71
CA PHE A 328 17.54 -6.85 22.36
C PHE A 328 17.69 -8.18 21.64
N ALA A 329 18.86 -8.85 21.73
CA ALA A 329 19.07 -10.15 21.13
C ALA A 329 18.17 -11.24 21.75
N GLU A 330 18.00 -11.21 23.08
CA GLU A 330 17.10 -12.13 23.79
C GLU A 330 15.65 -11.97 23.34
N ARG A 331 15.13 -10.73 23.29
CA ARG A 331 13.76 -10.46 22.81
C ARG A 331 13.59 -10.78 21.34
N ALA A 332 14.56 -10.45 20.49
CA ALA A 332 14.52 -10.77 19.06
C ALA A 332 14.53 -12.29 18.81
N ALA A 333 15.28 -13.06 19.61
CA ALA A 333 15.30 -14.53 19.52
C ALA A 333 13.99 -15.19 19.96
N ALA A 334 13.19 -14.50 20.78
CA ALA A 334 11.91 -14.99 21.28
C ALA A 334 10.74 -14.76 20.30
N LEU A 335 10.94 -13.97 19.24
CA LEU A 335 9.90 -13.70 18.24
C LEU A 335 9.58 -14.96 17.44
N SER A 336 8.30 -15.32 17.40
CA SER A 336 7.80 -16.41 16.58
C SER A 336 7.80 -16.02 15.09
N VAL A 337 8.16 -16.97 14.23
CA VAL A 337 8.20 -16.78 12.76
C VAL A 337 7.31 -17.82 12.10
N GLY A 338 6.43 -17.40 11.18
CA GLY A 338 5.53 -18.33 10.51
C GLY A 338 4.62 -17.71 9.44
N PRO A 339 3.65 -18.48 8.93
CA PRO A 339 2.64 -17.98 8.01
C PRO A 339 1.78 -16.88 8.66
N GLY A 340 1.55 -15.76 7.96
CA GLY A 340 0.82 -14.61 8.52
C GLY A 340 -0.56 -14.95 9.08
N LEU A 341 -1.26 -15.90 8.45
CA LEU A 341 -2.58 -16.38 8.87
C LEU A 341 -2.61 -17.18 10.18
N GLU A 342 -1.47 -17.70 10.62
CA GLU A 342 -1.27 -18.33 11.94
C GLU A 342 -0.96 -17.29 13.02
N ASN A 343 -0.81 -16.03 12.62
CA ASN A 343 -0.56 -14.87 13.48
C ASN A 343 0.71 -14.99 14.36
N PRO A 344 1.89 -15.26 13.77
CA PRO A 344 3.17 -15.17 14.45
C PRO A 344 3.54 -13.70 14.74
N ASP A 345 4.66 -13.48 15.44
CA ASP A 345 5.23 -12.14 15.60
C ASP A 345 5.85 -11.62 14.29
N ILE A 346 6.41 -12.51 13.47
CA ILE A 346 7.08 -12.20 12.20
C ILE A 346 6.50 -13.09 11.09
N GLY A 347 5.99 -12.44 10.03
CA GLY A 347 5.59 -13.10 8.78
C GLY A 347 6.74 -13.22 7.76
N PRO A 348 6.53 -13.92 6.62
CA PRO A 348 7.52 -13.99 5.55
C PRO A 348 7.86 -12.61 4.96
N LEU A 349 9.06 -12.50 4.38
CA LEU A 349 9.38 -11.37 3.51
C LEU A 349 8.64 -11.51 2.18
N MET A 350 8.36 -10.38 1.53
CA MET A 350 7.49 -10.31 0.34
C MET A 350 8.00 -11.16 -0.84
N ASN A 351 9.31 -11.22 -1.07
CA ASN A 351 9.89 -11.94 -2.22
C ASN A 351 11.39 -12.27 -2.02
N GLU A 352 11.93 -13.13 -2.89
CA GLU A 352 13.34 -13.55 -2.90
C GLU A 352 14.32 -12.38 -2.88
N SER A 353 14.02 -11.29 -3.59
CA SER A 353 14.91 -10.13 -3.64
C SER A 353 15.03 -9.42 -2.29
N ALA A 354 13.96 -9.42 -1.49
CA ALA A 354 13.97 -8.89 -0.14
C ALA A 354 14.83 -9.77 0.78
N VAL A 355 14.75 -11.09 0.66
CA VAL A 355 15.56 -12.06 1.43
C VAL A 355 17.03 -11.93 1.07
N ALA A 356 17.38 -12.00 -0.22
CA ALA A 356 18.75 -11.88 -0.70
C ALA A 356 19.42 -10.57 -0.26
N LYS A 357 18.65 -9.47 -0.14
CA LYS A 357 19.15 -8.20 0.39
C LYS A 357 19.52 -8.30 1.87
N GLN A 358 18.72 -8.97 2.70
CA GLN A 358 19.06 -9.14 4.11
C GLN A 358 20.29 -10.03 4.28
N GLU A 359 20.37 -11.13 3.53
CA GLU A 359 21.57 -12.00 3.54
C GLU A 359 22.83 -11.25 3.14
N ALA A 360 22.74 -10.39 2.11
CA ALA A 360 23.85 -9.56 1.68
C ALA A 360 24.30 -8.57 2.77
N HIS A 361 23.36 -7.92 3.48
CA HIS A 361 23.69 -7.02 4.58
C HIS A 361 24.33 -7.74 5.77
N VAL A 362 23.81 -8.92 6.14
CA VAL A 362 24.39 -9.73 7.22
C VAL A 362 25.82 -10.14 6.87
N ARG A 363 26.02 -10.67 5.65
CA ARG A 363 27.35 -11.06 5.16
C ARG A 363 28.34 -9.89 5.15
N ASP A 364 27.94 -8.76 4.58
CA ASP A 364 28.79 -7.55 4.51
C ASP A 364 29.21 -7.06 5.90
N ALA A 365 28.29 -7.08 6.87
CA ALA A 365 28.58 -6.68 8.24
C ALA A 365 29.59 -7.63 8.91
N LEU A 366 29.44 -8.95 8.73
CA LEU A 366 30.36 -9.95 9.27
C LEU A 366 31.75 -9.86 8.65
N GLU A 367 31.84 -9.68 7.33
CA GLU A 367 33.11 -9.48 6.61
C GLU A 367 33.86 -8.23 7.11
N LYS A 368 33.14 -7.23 7.62
CA LYS A 368 33.68 -6.00 8.20
C LYS A 368 33.89 -6.07 9.73
N GLY A 369 33.74 -7.24 10.34
CA GLY A 369 34.05 -7.48 11.75
C GLY A 369 32.91 -7.27 12.74
N ALA A 370 31.65 -7.15 12.27
CA ALA A 370 30.50 -7.21 13.17
C ALA A 370 30.35 -8.62 13.77
N ARG A 371 29.67 -8.71 14.92
CA ARG A 371 29.34 -9.98 15.59
C ARG A 371 27.85 -10.27 15.50
N LEU A 372 27.51 -11.48 15.05
CA LEU A 372 26.14 -11.98 15.07
C LEU A 372 25.76 -12.41 16.49
N LEU A 373 24.66 -11.87 17.02
CA LEU A 373 24.17 -12.22 18.36
C LEU A 373 23.02 -13.24 18.33
N THR A 374 22.15 -13.17 17.33
CA THR A 374 21.03 -14.10 17.13
C THR A 374 20.58 -14.11 15.66
N GLY A 375 19.91 -15.17 15.22
CA GLY A 375 19.37 -15.32 13.87
C GLY A 375 20.46 -15.29 12.78
N GLY A 376 20.22 -14.53 11.70
CA GLY A 376 21.20 -14.27 10.64
C GLY A 376 21.24 -15.28 9.50
N ALA A 377 20.32 -16.25 9.47
CA ALA A 377 20.17 -17.22 8.39
C ALA A 377 18.73 -17.21 7.85
N ARG A 378 18.55 -17.71 6.63
CA ARG A 378 17.24 -17.92 6.00
C ARG A 378 16.38 -18.86 6.85
N HIS A 379 15.11 -18.49 7.02
CA HIS A 379 14.08 -19.32 7.65
C HIS A 379 13.31 -20.08 6.58
N GLU A 380 12.73 -21.24 6.91
CA GLU A 380 11.92 -22.05 5.96
C GLU A 380 10.54 -21.43 5.66
N ALA A 381 10.13 -20.44 6.46
CA ALA A 381 8.85 -19.75 6.28
C ALA A 381 9.06 -18.52 5.40
N GLY A 382 8.61 -18.61 4.15
CA GLY A 382 8.76 -17.55 3.17
C GLY A 382 9.73 -17.88 2.03
N PRO A 383 9.94 -16.94 1.08
CA PRO A 383 10.71 -17.15 -0.13
C PRO A 383 12.17 -17.61 0.09
#